data_AF-A0A6V2BWR5-F1
#
_entry.id   AF-A0A6V2BWR5-F1
#
_cell.length_a   1.000
_cell.length_b   1.000
_cell.length_c   1.000
_cell.angle_alpha   90.00
_cell.angle_beta   90.00
_cell.angle_gamma   90.00
#
_symmetry.space_group_name_H-M   'P 1'
#
loop_
_entity.id
_entity.type
_entity.pdbx_description
1 polymer ?
#
loop_
_entity_poly.entity_id
_entity_poly.type
_entity_poly.pdbx_seq_one_letter_code
_entity_poly.pdbx_strand_id
1 'polypeptide(L)'
;EGNFDRVFVNDNLNGTFDAMVKAFKGWYPHLKEVQLPRPVIFAGPSGVGKGTLIEMLMKRFPDEQFGFSVSHTTRKPREGEVDGVHYNFSTVETMKKEIDEGKFIEYAEVHGNYYGTR
;
A
#
# COMPACT_ATOMS: atom_id res chain seq x y z
N GLU A 1 -22.72 7.12 16.20
CA GLU A 1 -21.41 7.76 15.97
C GLU A 1 -20.67 6.92 14.95
N GLY A 2 -20.34 7.50 13.81
CA GLY A 2 -19.73 6.80 12.69
C GLY A 2 -18.24 6.56 12.94
N ASN A 3 -17.64 5.67 12.14
CA ASN A 3 -16.21 5.34 12.23
C ASN A 3 -15.26 6.52 11.88
N PHE A 4 -15.79 7.71 11.57
CA PHE A 4 -15.03 8.88 11.11
C PHE A 4 -15.12 10.10 12.05
N ASP A 5 -15.76 9.98 13.22
CA ASP A 5 -15.96 11.12 14.14
C ASP A 5 -14.72 11.42 15.03
N ARG A 6 -13.58 10.74 14.81
CA ARG A 6 -12.37 10.92 15.62
C ARG A 6 -11.30 11.70 14.87
N VAL A 7 -10.93 12.86 15.42
CA VAL A 7 -9.79 13.67 14.95
C VAL A 7 -8.54 13.28 15.74
N PHE A 8 -7.49 12.90 15.03
CA PHE A 8 -6.17 12.63 15.59
C PHE A 8 -5.25 13.83 15.30
N VAL A 9 -4.69 14.44 16.35
CA VAL A 9 -3.79 15.60 16.26
C VAL A 9 -2.36 15.20 16.64
N ASN A 10 -1.38 15.64 15.87
CA ASN A 10 0.00 15.14 15.88
C ASN A 10 0.89 15.73 17.00
N ASP A 11 0.30 16.22 18.09
CA ASP A 11 1.05 16.89 19.17
C ASP A 11 1.72 15.88 20.12
N ASN A 12 1.30 14.62 20.06
CA ASN A 12 1.92 13.47 20.74
C ASN A 12 1.78 12.22 19.87
N LEU A 13 2.82 11.91 19.09
CA LEU A 13 2.85 10.77 18.16
C LEU A 13 2.50 9.44 18.83
N ASN A 14 3.10 9.13 19.98
CA ASN A 14 2.89 7.86 20.67
C ASN A 14 1.47 7.76 21.23
N GLY A 15 1.00 8.81 21.92
CA GLY A 15 -0.37 8.83 22.46
C GLY A 15 -1.43 8.78 21.36
N THR A 16 -1.17 9.42 20.23
CA THR A 16 -2.06 9.40 19.05
C THR A 16 -2.12 8.00 18.44
N PHE A 17 -0.97 7.34 18.32
CA PHE A 17 -0.90 5.97 17.83
C PHE A 17 -1.68 5.01 18.74
N ASP A 18 -1.49 5.09 20.06
CA ASP A 18 -2.20 4.23 21.02
C ASP A 18 -3.73 4.45 20.97
N ALA A 19 -4.16 5.72 20.87
CA ALA A 19 -5.57 6.06 20.72
C ALA A 19 -6.16 5.50 19.42
N MET A 20 -5.40 5.54 18.33
CA MET A 20 -5.78 4.97 17.04
C MET A 20 -5.90 3.44 17.13
N VAL A 21 -4.90 2.75 17.70
CA VAL A 21 -4.94 1.29 17.89
C VAL A 21 -6.16 0.88 18.72
N LYS A 22 -6.46 1.61 19.79
CA LYS A 22 -7.65 1.35 20.62
C LYS A 22 -8.96 1.54 19.84
N ALA A 23 -9.05 2.58 19.00
CA ALA A 23 -10.21 2.80 18.13
C ALA A 23 -10.40 1.63 17.15
N PHE A 24 -9.34 1.26 16.45
CA PHE A 24 -9.35 0.17 15.47
C PHE A 24 -9.72 -1.19 16.09
N LYS A 25 -9.15 -1.53 17.25
CA LYS A 25 -9.51 -2.77 17.98
C LYS A 25 -10.99 -2.78 18.40
N GLY A 26 -11.58 -1.61 18.67
CA GLY A 26 -13.01 -1.47 18.93
C GLY A 26 -13.88 -1.74 17.70
N TRP A 27 -13.47 -1.24 16.53
CA TRP A 27 -14.19 -1.45 15.26
C TRP A 27 -14.05 -2.88 14.72
N TYR A 28 -12.89 -3.50 14.95
CA TYR A 28 -12.56 -4.81 14.43
C TYR A 28 -12.09 -5.73 15.57
N PRO A 29 -13.00 -6.18 16.46
CA PRO A 29 -12.66 -6.92 17.67
C PRO A 29 -12.04 -8.30 17.40
N HIS A 30 -12.14 -8.79 16.17
CA HIS A 30 -11.56 -10.06 15.71
C HIS A 30 -10.11 -9.92 15.21
N LEU A 31 -9.58 -8.69 15.09
CA LEU A 31 -8.18 -8.50 14.72
C LEU A 31 -7.27 -9.11 15.80
N LYS A 32 -6.38 -9.98 15.35
CA LYS A 32 -5.32 -10.54 16.19
C LYS A 32 -4.04 -9.76 15.95
N GLU A 33 -3.35 -9.46 17.04
CA GLU A 33 -2.01 -8.92 16.96
C GLU A 33 -1.08 -10.03 16.46
N VAL A 34 -0.39 -9.77 15.36
CA VAL A 34 0.52 -10.73 14.74
C VAL A 34 1.96 -10.22 14.86
N GLN A 35 2.88 -11.13 15.19
CA GLN A 35 4.31 -10.85 15.12
C GLN A 35 4.80 -11.13 13.70
N LEU A 36 4.51 -10.18 12.81
CA LEU A 36 5.06 -10.15 11.45
C LEU A 36 5.91 -8.88 11.29
N PRO A 37 6.85 -8.87 10.34
CA PRO A 37 7.53 -7.64 9.94
C PRO A 37 6.49 -6.56 9.62
N ARG A 38 6.64 -5.38 10.21
CA ARG A 38 5.74 -4.26 9.95
C ARG A 38 6.04 -3.69 8.56
N PRO A 39 5.03 -3.52 7.67
CA PRO A 39 5.25 -2.90 6.38
C PRO A 39 5.64 -1.43 6.56
N VAL A 40 6.56 -0.96 5.72
CA VAL A 40 6.95 0.44 5.64
C VAL A 40 6.22 1.06 4.45
N ILE A 41 5.39 2.07 4.70
CA ILE A 41 4.58 2.71 3.67
C ILE A 41 5.14 4.10 3.37
N PHE A 42 5.53 4.32 2.11
CA PHE A 42 5.91 5.63 1.60
C PHE A 42 4.70 6.27 0.91
N ALA A 43 4.14 7.32 1.51
CA ALA A 43 3.00 8.05 0.98
C ALA A 43 3.38 9.49 0.59
N GLY A 44 2.73 10.01 -0.44
CA GLY A 44 2.94 11.37 -0.94
C GLY A 44 2.58 11.52 -2.43
N PRO A 45 2.41 12.75 -2.94
CA PRO A 45 2.03 13.02 -4.33
C PRO A 45 2.97 12.39 -5.37
N SER A 46 2.52 12.32 -6.62
CA SER A 46 3.40 11.93 -7.73
C SER A 46 4.58 12.90 -7.84
N GLY A 47 5.77 12.39 -8.15
CA GLY A 47 6.99 13.20 -8.37
C GLY A 47 7.78 13.60 -7.11
N VAL A 48 7.31 13.34 -5.88
CA VAL A 48 8.01 13.78 -4.65
C VAL A 48 9.27 12.98 -4.28
N GLY A 49 9.66 11.98 -5.08
CA GLY A 49 10.86 11.17 -4.83
C GLY A 49 10.67 9.88 -4.02
N LYS A 50 9.42 9.39 -3.85
CA LYS A 50 9.15 8.13 -3.12
C LYS A 50 9.94 6.94 -3.67
N GLY A 51 9.94 6.76 -4.99
CA GLY A 51 10.68 5.67 -5.65
C GLY A 51 12.18 5.75 -5.38
N THR A 52 12.76 6.95 -5.43
CA THR A 52 14.18 7.19 -5.11
C THR A 52 14.52 6.78 -3.68
N LEU A 53 13.67 7.12 -2.69
CA LEU A 53 13.88 6.70 -1.30
C LEU A 53 13.80 5.18 -1.15
N ILE A 54 12.86 4.52 -1.84
CA ILE A 54 12.73 3.06 -1.83
C ILE A 54 13.99 2.42 -2.44
N GLU A 55 14.46 2.89 -3.60
CA GLU A 55 15.70 2.40 -4.22
C GLU A 55 16.90 2.56 -3.30
N MET A 56 17.04 3.71 -2.64
CA MET A 56 18.12 3.96 -1.68
C MET A 56 18.02 3.01 -0.47
N LEU A 57 16.82 2.77 0.05
CA LEU A 57 16.58 1.83 1.14
C LEU A 57 17.01 0.40 0.74
N MET A 58 16.54 -0.08 -0.41
CA MET A 58 16.88 -1.43 -0.91
C MET A 58 18.38 -1.57 -1.15
N LYS A 59 19.06 -0.55 -1.69
CA LYS A 59 20.52 -0.55 -1.87
C LYS A 59 21.30 -0.52 -0.56
N ARG A 60 20.78 0.18 0.46
CA ARG A 60 21.43 0.33 1.75
C ARG A 60 21.36 -0.95 2.60
N PHE A 61 20.29 -1.74 2.42
CA PHE A 61 20.01 -2.95 3.16
C PHE A 61 19.84 -4.15 2.21
N PRO A 62 20.93 -4.63 1.58
CA PRO A 62 20.86 -5.67 0.55
C PRO A 62 20.53 -7.08 1.07
N ASP A 63 20.64 -7.32 2.39
CA ASP A 63 20.57 -8.66 3.00
C ASP A 63 19.12 -9.16 3.22
N GLU A 64 18.23 -9.03 2.23
CA GLU A 64 16.82 -9.49 2.25
C GLU A 64 15.95 -8.94 3.40
N GLN A 65 16.42 -7.90 4.11
CA GLN A 65 15.65 -7.27 5.19
C GLN A 65 14.36 -6.61 4.68
N PHE A 66 14.35 -6.22 3.41
CA PHE A 66 13.22 -5.61 2.75
C PHE A 66 12.88 -6.36 1.46
N GLY A 67 11.59 -6.61 1.27
CA GLY A 67 11.00 -6.95 -0.03
C GLY A 67 10.25 -5.73 -0.57
N PHE A 68 10.24 -5.56 -1.89
CA PHE A 68 9.44 -4.55 -2.56
C PHE A 68 8.13 -5.16 -3.06
N SER A 69 6.99 -4.59 -2.67
CA SER A 69 5.69 -5.01 -3.20
C SER A 69 5.48 -4.41 -4.59
N VAL A 70 5.39 -5.27 -5.60
CA VAL A 70 5.17 -4.86 -7.00
C VAL A 70 3.66 -4.73 -7.25
N SER A 71 3.19 -3.50 -7.39
CA SER A 71 1.78 -3.22 -7.70
C SER A 71 1.35 -3.77 -9.07
N HIS A 72 0.05 -3.91 -9.28
CA HIS A 72 -0.54 -4.31 -10.55
C HIS A 72 -1.02 -3.09 -11.33
N THR A 73 -1.03 -3.19 -12.65
CA THR A 73 -1.68 -2.19 -13.50
C THR A 73 -2.27 -2.77 -14.77
N THR A 74 -3.34 -2.15 -15.29
CA THR A 74 -3.92 -2.49 -16.61
C THR A 74 -3.33 -1.68 -17.75
N ARG A 75 -2.49 -0.69 -17.44
CA ARG A 75 -1.76 0.08 -18.45
C ARG A 75 -0.78 -0.85 -19.15
N LYS A 76 -0.66 -0.74 -20.47
CA LYS A 76 0.39 -1.45 -21.21
C LYS A 76 1.80 -1.02 -20.72
N PRO A 77 2.76 -1.94 -20.66
CA PRO A 77 4.15 -1.61 -20.37
C PRO A 77 4.68 -0.52 -21.31
N ARG A 78 5.44 0.44 -20.77
CA ARG A 78 6.28 1.36 -21.55
C ARG A 78 7.55 0.64 -21.98
N GLU A 79 8.25 1.23 -22.94
CA GLU A 79 9.57 0.76 -23.35
C GLU A 79 10.51 0.67 -22.14
N GLY A 80 11.18 -0.47 -21.98
CA GLY A 80 12.07 -0.75 -20.86
C GLY A 80 11.40 -1.26 -19.57
N GLU A 81 10.07 -1.19 -19.46
CA GLU A 81 9.37 -1.79 -18.31
C GLU A 81 9.30 -3.32 -18.45
N VAL A 82 9.51 -3.99 -17.31
CA VAL A 82 9.52 -5.46 -17.19
C VAL A 82 8.40 -5.90 -16.26
N ASP A 83 7.62 -6.88 -16.72
CA ASP A 83 6.54 -7.51 -15.96
C ASP A 83 7.08 -8.23 -14.72
N GLY A 84 6.35 -8.11 -13.60
CA GLY A 84 6.75 -8.63 -12.29
C GLY A 84 7.88 -7.86 -11.61
N VAL A 85 8.46 -6.84 -12.25
CA VAL A 85 9.51 -5.98 -11.69
C VAL A 85 8.99 -4.57 -11.44
N HIS A 86 8.46 -3.93 -12.50
CA HIS A 86 7.98 -2.56 -12.41
C HIS A 86 6.51 -2.52 -12.00
N TYR A 87 5.72 -3.38 -12.65
CA TYR A 87 4.35 -3.69 -12.31
C TYR A 87 4.09 -5.15 -12.67
N ASN A 88 3.07 -5.73 -12.04
CA ASN A 88 2.38 -6.89 -12.57
C ASN A 88 1.34 -6.40 -13.59
N PHE A 89 1.66 -6.48 -14.87
CA PHE A 89 0.81 -6.00 -15.94
C PHE A 89 -0.35 -6.97 -16.18
N SER A 90 -1.57 -6.46 -16.12
CA SER A 90 -2.80 -7.24 -16.23
C SER A 90 -3.76 -6.62 -17.25
N THR A 91 -4.92 -7.25 -17.44
CA THR A 91 -6.02 -6.69 -18.23
C THR A 91 -7.06 -6.07 -17.32
N VAL A 92 -7.85 -5.13 -17.85
CA VAL A 92 -8.96 -4.50 -17.10
C VAL A 92 -9.95 -5.56 -16.61
N GLU A 93 -10.27 -6.56 -17.42
CA GLU A 93 -11.19 -7.63 -17.07
C GLU A 93 -10.69 -8.47 -15.90
N THR A 94 -9.42 -8.91 -15.95
CA THR A 94 -8.80 -9.69 -14.88
C THR A 94 -8.75 -8.89 -13.58
N MET A 95 -8.29 -7.64 -13.66
CA MET A 95 -8.12 -6.82 -12.46
C MET A 95 -9.46 -6.46 -11.81
N LYS A 96 -10.51 -6.16 -12.60
CA LYS A 96 -11.87 -5.95 -12.07
C LYS A 96 -12.41 -7.20 -11.36
N LYS A 97 -12.26 -8.37 -11.98
CA LYS A 97 -12.67 -9.64 -11.37
C LYS A 97 -12.00 -9.86 -10.01
N GLU A 98 -10.70 -9.60 -9.92
CA GLU A 98 -9.95 -9.80 -8.67
C GLU A 98 -10.26 -8.73 -7.61
N ILE A 99 -10.60 -7.51 -8.02
CA ILE A 99 -11.14 -6.48 -7.13
C ILE A 99 -12.46 -6.97 -6.52
N ASP A 100 -13.37 -7.52 -7.34
CA ASP A 100 -14.65 -8.07 -6.86
C ASP A 100 -14.45 -9.28 -5.93
N GLU A 101 -13.37 -10.03 -6.12
CA GLU A 101 -12.95 -11.13 -5.25
C GLU A 101 -12.23 -10.66 -3.96
N GLY A 102 -12.02 -9.35 -3.77
CA GLY A 102 -11.37 -8.80 -2.59
C GLY A 102 -9.86 -9.08 -2.51
N LYS A 103 -9.19 -9.28 -3.65
CA LYS A 103 -7.76 -9.62 -3.72
C LYS A 103 -6.81 -8.41 -3.67
N PHE A 104 -7.34 -7.20 -3.50
CA PHE A 104 -6.56 -5.97 -3.49
C PHE A 104 -6.71 -5.25 -2.15
N ILE A 105 -5.59 -4.88 -1.53
CA ILE A 105 -5.54 -4.03 -0.33
C ILE A 105 -5.97 -2.60 -0.68
N GLU A 106 -5.54 -2.11 -1.84
CA GLU A 106 -5.94 -0.81 -2.39
C GLU A 106 -5.94 -0.85 -3.92
N TYR A 107 -6.78 -0.02 -4.53
CA TYR A 107 -6.79 0.20 -5.96
C TYR A 107 -7.38 1.57 -6.31
N ALA A 108 -7.03 2.07 -7.50
CA ALA A 108 -7.58 3.28 -8.09
C ALA A 108 -7.63 3.20 -9.62
N GLU A 109 -8.62 3.87 -10.21
CA GLU A 109 -8.68 4.10 -11.65
C GLU A 109 -8.06 5.46 -11.98
N VAL A 110 -7.04 5.47 -12.82
CA VAL A 110 -6.30 6.67 -13.22
C VAL A 110 -6.16 6.67 -14.74
N HIS A 111 -6.76 7.67 -15.38
CA HIS A 111 -6.76 7.84 -16.85
C HIS A 111 -7.19 6.56 -17.60
N GLY A 112 -8.27 5.91 -17.14
CA GLY A 112 -8.82 4.70 -17.75
C GLY A 112 -8.00 3.41 -17.54
N ASN A 113 -6.98 3.46 -16.67
CA ASN A 113 -6.23 2.28 -16.26
C ASN A 113 -6.37 2.05 -14.76
N TYR A 114 -6.43 0.79 -14.34
CA TYR A 114 -6.43 0.43 -12.93
C TYR A 114 -5.01 0.26 -12.43
N TYR A 115 -4.78 0.64 -11.18
CA TYR A 115 -3.56 0.41 -10.41
C TYR A 115 -3.96 -0.12 -9.04
N GLY A 116 -3.17 -1.02 -8.46
CA GLY A 116 -3.48 -1.53 -7.11
C GLY A 116 -2.44 -2.48 -6.55
N THR A 117 -2.49 -2.65 -5.23
CA THR A 117 -1.60 -3.53 -4.47
C THR A 117 -2.41 -4.71 -3.93
N ARG A 118 -1.99 -5.94 -4.27
CA ARG A 118 -2.63 -7.18 -3.82
C ARG A 118 -2.15 -7.61 -2.44
#